data_AF-A0A935T8F1-F1
#
_entry.id   AF-A0A935T8F1-F1
#
_cell.length_a   1.000
_cell.length_b   1.000
_cell.length_c   1.000
_cell.angle_alpha   90.00
_cell.angle_beta   90.00
_cell.angle_gamma   90.00
#
_symmetry.space_group_name_H-M   'P 1'
#
loop_
_entity.id
_entity.type
_entity.pdbx_description
1 polymer ?
#
loop_
_entity_poly.entity_id
_entity_poly.type
_entity_poly.pdbx_seq_one_letter_code
_entity_poly.pdbx_strand_id
1 'polypeptide(L)'
;MRYQVFVEEEEGADGAGDLGNFDNLDEVWGFIQSRLPTGVFSDRRLVWVKDREAEGDVSFSLTAELWAEHCETPLAFARCFKMFFAFKND
;
A
#
# COMPACT_ATOMS: atom_id res chain seq x y z
N MET A 1 15.23 3.39 7.39
CA MET A 1 13.81 3.24 7.03
C MET A 1 13.51 4.05 5.79
N ARG A 2 13.55 3.35 4.66
CA ARG A 2 13.33 3.88 3.31
C ARG A 2 11.85 4.16 3.04
N TYR A 3 10.98 3.22 3.40
CA TYR A 3 9.56 3.30 3.10
C TYR A 3 8.77 3.74 4.32
N GLN A 4 7.81 4.64 4.12
CA GLN A 4 6.78 4.96 5.10
C GLN A 4 5.43 4.66 4.46
N VAL A 5 4.60 3.86 5.14
CA VAL A 5 3.33 3.35 4.62
C VAL A 5 2.22 3.75 5.56
N PHE A 6 1.17 4.36 5.03
CA PHE A 6 -0.06 4.63 5.76
C PHE A 6 -1.20 3.86 5.10
N VAL A 7 -2.07 3.23 5.89
CA VAL A 7 -3.24 2.48 5.42
C VAL A 7 -4.45 2.95 6.20
N GLU A 8 -5.48 3.45 5.51
CA GLU A 8 -6.73 3.89 6.12
C GLU A 8 -7.94 3.25 5.44
N GLU A 9 -9.10 3.30 6.09
CA GLU A 9 -10.36 2.88 5.48
C GLU A 9 -10.88 3.97 4.54
N GLU A 10 -11.29 3.61 3.32
CA GLU A 10 -11.72 4.59 2.31
C GLU A 10 -13.06 5.28 2.67
N GLU A 11 -13.96 4.58 3.38
CA GLU A 11 -15.24 5.13 3.82
C GLU A 11 -15.31 5.25 5.35
N GLY A 12 -15.66 6.44 5.84
CA GLY A 12 -16.00 6.67 7.24
C GLY A 12 -14.84 6.86 8.22
N ALA A 13 -13.58 6.79 7.75
CA ALA A 13 -12.42 7.10 8.59
C ALA A 13 -12.04 8.58 8.47
N ASP A 14 -12.12 9.33 9.59
CA ASP A 14 -11.62 10.70 9.72
C ASP A 14 -10.08 10.76 9.71
N GLY A 15 -9.42 10.14 8.73
CA GLY A 15 -7.96 10.04 8.68
C GLY A 15 -7.36 9.01 9.66
N ALA A 16 -8.17 8.10 10.19
CA ALA A 16 -7.74 7.09 11.14
C ALA A 16 -7.20 5.85 10.39
N GLY A 17 -5.93 5.54 10.60
CA GLY A 17 -5.26 4.45 9.91
C GLY A 17 -3.99 3.97 10.61
N ASP A 18 -3.37 2.95 10.05
CA ASP A 18 -2.12 2.37 10.53
C ASP A 18 -0.92 2.97 9.80
N LEU A 19 0.10 3.40 10.55
CA LEU A 19 1.36 3.91 10.01
C LEU A 19 2.50 2.91 10.29
N GLY A 20 3.24 2.54 9.24
CA GLY A 20 4.43 1.69 9.31
C GLY A 20 5.64 2.35 8.66
N ASN A 21 6.85 2.03 9.15
CA ASN A 21 8.11 2.43 8.52
C ASN A 21 8.97 1.18 8.31
N PHE A 22 9.50 1.01 7.10
CA PHE A 22 10.13 -0.22 6.65
C PHE A 22 11.41 0.05 5.85
N ASP A 23 12.29 -0.94 5.79
CA ASP A 23 13.54 -0.83 5.02
C ASP A 23 13.44 -1.49 3.64
N ASN A 24 12.53 -2.45 3.46
CA ASN A 24 12.36 -3.16 2.19
C ASN A 24 10.88 -3.33 1.78
N LEU A 25 10.66 -3.67 0.51
CA LEU A 25 9.31 -3.82 -0.06
C LEU A 25 8.59 -5.09 0.42
N ASP A 26 9.30 -6.11 0.89
CA ASP A 26 8.68 -7.33 1.41
C ASP A 26 7.97 -7.05 2.74
N GLU A 27 8.57 -6.22 3.59
CA GLU A 27 7.96 -5.72 4.83
C GLU A 27 6.74 -4.81 4.54
N VAL A 28 6.87 -3.92 3.55
CA VAL A 28 5.74 -3.09 3.08
C VAL A 28 4.58 -3.97 2.61
N TRP A 29 4.88 -4.99 1.81
CA TRP A 29 3.91 -5.94 1.32
C TRP A 29 3.18 -6.66 2.46
N GLY A 30 3.92 -7.23 3.41
CA GLY A 30 3.32 -7.93 4.55
C GLY A 30 2.50 -7.01 5.45
N PHE A 31 2.93 -5.78 5.63
CA PHE A 31 2.17 -4.77 6.36
C PHE A 31 0.83 -4.49 5.68
N ILE A 32 0.81 -4.17 4.39
CA ILE A 32 -0.44 -3.89 3.67
C ILE A 32 -1.34 -5.13 3.69
N GLN A 33 -0.80 -6.32 3.39
CA GLN A 33 -1.57 -7.58 3.35
C GLN A 33 -2.30 -7.84 4.68
N SER A 34 -1.63 -7.62 5.80
CA SER A 34 -2.21 -7.83 7.13
C SER A 34 -3.28 -6.80 7.54
N ARG A 35 -3.42 -5.69 6.79
CA ARG A 35 -4.42 -4.64 7.00
C ARG A 35 -5.58 -4.70 6.00
N LEU A 36 -5.52 -5.64 5.05
CA LEU A 36 -6.60 -5.84 4.11
C LEU A 36 -7.86 -6.28 4.82
N PRO A 37 -9.02 -5.79 4.39
CA PRO A 37 -10.27 -6.10 5.03
C PRO A 37 -10.56 -7.59 4.88
N THR A 38 -10.82 -8.25 6.02
CA THR A 38 -11.33 -9.63 6.07
C THR A 38 -12.86 -9.68 6.00
N GLY A 39 -13.51 -8.50 5.97
CA GLY A 39 -14.95 -8.30 5.83
C GLY A 39 -15.62 -7.80 7.11
N VAL A 40 -16.39 -6.70 6.99
CA VAL A 40 -17.73 -6.41 7.57
C VAL A 40 -18.07 -4.91 7.39
N PHE A 41 -17.09 -3.99 7.40
CA PHE A 41 -17.35 -2.53 7.39
C PHE A 41 -16.96 -1.80 6.09
N SER A 42 -15.85 -2.18 5.44
CA SER A 42 -15.45 -1.69 4.12
C SER A 42 -14.60 -2.76 3.44
N ASP A 43 -14.74 -2.92 2.13
CA ASP A 43 -13.95 -3.83 1.30
C ASP A 43 -12.71 -3.16 0.69
N ARG A 44 -12.55 -1.84 0.91
CA ARG A 44 -11.46 -1.02 0.36
C ARG A 44 -10.55 -0.44 1.43
N ARG A 45 -9.29 -0.22 1.02
CA ARG A 45 -8.25 0.47 1.78
C ARG A 45 -7.58 1.49 0.90
N LEU A 46 -7.41 2.70 1.42
CA LEU A 46 -6.56 3.69 0.78
C LEU A 46 -5.15 3.54 1.39
N VAL A 47 -4.16 3.42 0.52
CA VAL A 47 -2.77 3.16 0.89
C VAL A 47 -1.90 4.28 0.33
N TRP A 48 -1.05 4.85 1.19
CA TRP A 48 0.00 5.77 0.80
C TRP A 48 1.33 5.13 1.10
N VAL A 49 2.25 5.23 0.15
CA VAL A 49 3.64 4.82 0.37
C VAL A 49 4.56 5.95 -0.06
N LYS A 50 5.41 6.39 0.86
CA LYS A 50 6.50 7.32 0.62
C LYS A 50 7.82 6.56 0.55
N ASP A 51 8.52 6.65 -0.57
CA ASP A 51 9.91 6.22 -0.72
C ASP A 51 10.83 7.41 -0.46
N ARG A 52 11.51 7.40 0.69
CA ARG A 52 12.39 8.50 1.11
C ARG A 52 13.68 8.57 0.32
N GLU A 53 14.15 7.46 -0.24
CA GLU A 53 15.38 7.47 -1.04
C GLU A 53 15.13 8.03 -2.44
N ALA A 54 13.97 7.72 -3.02
CA ALA A 54 13.59 8.24 -4.33
C ALA A 54 12.87 9.61 -4.26
N GLU A 55 12.69 10.17 -3.05
CA GLU A 55 11.91 11.37 -2.78
C GLU A 55 10.50 11.35 -3.42
N GLY A 56 9.91 10.16 -3.54
CA GLY A 56 8.62 9.95 -4.20
C GLY A 56 7.54 9.48 -3.23
N ASP A 57 6.29 9.65 -3.63
CA ASP A 57 5.13 9.10 -2.95
C ASP A 57 4.09 8.58 -3.95
N VAL A 58 3.39 7.53 -3.59
CA VAL A 58 2.24 6.99 -4.32
C VAL A 58 1.06 6.86 -3.36
N SER A 59 -0.15 7.05 -3.88
CA SER A 59 -1.37 6.64 -3.20
C SER A 59 -2.25 5.82 -4.14
N PHE A 60 -2.88 4.79 -3.61
CA PHE A 60 -3.80 3.94 -4.36
C PHE A 60 -4.83 3.31 -3.44
N SER A 61 -6.04 3.12 -3.97
CA SER A 61 -7.09 2.33 -3.33
C SER A 61 -6.96 0.87 -3.74
N LEU A 62 -7.18 -0.05 -2.82
CA LEU A 62 -7.26 -1.46 -3.13
C LEU A 62 -8.32 -2.22 -2.34
N THR A 63 -8.80 -3.30 -2.94
CA THR A 63 -9.59 -4.35 -2.28
C THR A 63 -8.72 -5.56 -1.98
N ALA A 64 -9.19 -6.44 -1.08
CA ALA A 64 -8.54 -7.74 -0.86
C ALA A 64 -8.48 -8.59 -2.15
N GLU A 65 -9.49 -8.50 -3.01
CA GLU A 65 -9.52 -9.17 -4.31
C GLU A 65 -8.45 -8.64 -5.27
N LEU A 66 -8.34 -7.31 -5.43
CA LEU A 66 -7.31 -6.70 -6.27
C LEU A 66 -5.89 -7.00 -5.77
N TRP A 67 -5.71 -7.07 -4.45
CA TRP A 67 -4.45 -7.51 -3.87
C TRP A 67 -4.13 -8.96 -4.22
N ALA A 68 -5.10 -9.86 -4.09
CA ALA A 68 -4.91 -11.26 -4.45
C ALA A 68 -4.63 -11.43 -5.95
N GLU A 69 -5.23 -10.60 -6.81
CA GLU A 69 -5.02 -10.67 -8.26
C GLU A 69 -3.64 -10.14 -8.70
N HIS A 70 -3.17 -9.06 -8.11
CA HIS A 70 -1.99 -8.33 -8.62
C HIS A 70 -0.78 -8.32 -7.68
N CYS A 71 -1.00 -8.56 -6.39
CA CYS A 71 0.00 -8.42 -5.34
C CYS A 71 0.11 -9.68 -4.46
N GLU A 72 -0.26 -10.86 -4.98
CA GLU A 72 -0.27 -12.13 -4.21
C GLU A 72 1.10 -12.48 -3.60
N THR A 73 2.19 -12.02 -4.21
CA THR A 73 3.55 -12.24 -3.74
C THR A 73 4.31 -10.93 -3.57
N PRO A 74 5.33 -10.89 -2.68
CA PRO A 74 6.17 -9.70 -2.55
C PRO A 74 6.81 -9.26 -3.87
N LEU A 75 7.20 -10.22 -4.73
CA LEU A 75 7.76 -9.93 -6.05
C LEU A 75 6.74 -9.28 -7.00
N ALA A 76 5.49 -9.75 -7.00
CA ALA A 76 4.42 -9.18 -7.80
C ALA A 76 4.13 -7.73 -7.34
N PHE A 77 4.02 -7.53 -6.03
CA PHE A 77 3.88 -6.20 -5.44
C PHE A 77 5.02 -5.27 -5.82
N ALA A 78 6.28 -5.70 -5.72
CA ALA A 78 7.43 -4.88 -6.08
C ALA A 78 7.42 -4.43 -7.57
N ARG A 79 6.83 -5.24 -8.47
CA ARG A 79 6.64 -4.86 -9.87
C ARG A 79 5.54 -3.81 -10.03
N CYS A 80 4.38 -4.03 -9.42
CA CYS A 80 3.27 -3.07 -9.43
C CYS A 80 3.68 -1.73 -8.83
N PHE A 81 4.39 -1.77 -7.69
CA PHE A 81 4.92 -0.60 -7.00
C PHE A 81 5.79 0.25 -7.91
N LYS A 82 6.77 -0.35 -8.60
CA LYS A 82 7.63 0.36 -9.55
C LYS A 82 6.84 1.04 -10.67
N MET A 83 5.77 0.41 -11.17
CA MET A 83 4.92 1.03 -12.20
C MET A 83 4.23 2.28 -11.67
N PHE A 84 3.67 2.25 -10.47
CA PHE A 84 3.00 3.43 -9.91
C PHE A 84 3.94 4.61 -9.69
N PHE A 85 5.19 4.38 -9.28
CA PHE A 85 6.19 5.45 -9.18
C PHE A 85 6.71 5.92 -10.53
N ALA A 86 6.78 5.04 -11.53
CA ALA A 86 7.19 5.41 -12.88
C ALA A 86 6.22 6.43 -13.52
N PHE A 87 4.91 6.27 -13.29
CA PHE A 87 3.88 7.20 -13.80
C PHE A 87 3.95 8.61 -13.21
N LYS A 88 4.68 8.85 -12.12
CA LYS A 88 4.80 10.19 -11.51
C LYS A 88 5.93 11.04 -12.11
N ASN A 89 6.78 10.44 -12.94
CA ASN A 89 7.95 11.09 -13.56
C ASN A 89 7.78 11.34 -15.08
N ASP A 90 6.58 11.15 -15.63
CA ASP A 90 6.16 11.60 -16.97
C ASP A 90 5.17 12.79 -16.83
#